data_AF-A0A7T7R8K0-F1
#
_entry.id   AF-A0A7T7R8K0-F1
#
_cell.length_a   1.000
_cell.length_b   1.000
_cell.length_c   1.000
_cell.angle_alpha   90.00
_cell.angle_beta   90.00
_cell.angle_gamma   90.00
#
_symmetry.space_group_name_H-M   'P 1'
#
loop_
_entity.id
_entity.type
_entity.pdbx_description
1 polymer ?
#
loop_
_entity_poly.entity_id
_entity_poly.type
_entity_poly.pdbx_seq_one_letter_code
_entity_poly.pdbx_strand_id
1 'polypeptide(L)'
;MEIQMKYLAIEPEGTKHIHFQLAGPFETWLLNGGYQTKFIRHVPCVRYSMPNKETLEIDGTGKMNAAAQKRYAIFLKQYLKVGKSLIESLRAQAPKILKVAA
;
A
#
# COMPACT_ATOMS: atom_id res chain seq x y z
N MET A 1 19.50 -36.62 11.80
CA MET A 1 18.86 -35.83 10.74
C MET A 1 18.12 -34.69 11.39
N GLU A 2 18.73 -33.51 11.46
CA GLU A 2 18.09 -32.32 11.99
C GLU A 2 17.03 -31.83 11.00
N ILE A 3 15.78 -31.79 11.44
CA ILE A 3 14.69 -31.18 10.69
C ILE A 3 14.89 -29.66 10.82
N GLN A 4 15.53 -29.06 9.82
CA GLN A 4 15.56 -27.61 9.64
C GLN A 4 14.12 -27.13 9.42
N MET A 5 13.42 -26.78 10.50
CA MET A 5 12.18 -26.00 10.43
C MET A 5 12.54 -24.65 9.79
N LYS A 6 12.28 -24.53 8.49
CA LYS A 6 12.24 -23.23 7.82
C LYS A 6 11.13 -22.43 8.49
N TYR A 7 11.50 -21.54 9.39
CA TYR A 7 10.61 -20.47 9.81
C TYR A 7 10.24 -19.70 8.53
N LEU A 8 9.03 -19.95 8.03
CA LEU A 8 8.45 -19.13 6.97
C LEU A 8 8.53 -17.69 7.47
N ALA A 9 9.14 -16.81 6.68
CA ALA A 9 9.16 -15.40 7.00
C ALA A 9 7.71 -14.95 7.27
N ILE A 10 7.40 -14.66 8.54
CA ILE A 10 6.08 -14.19 8.98
C ILE A 10 5.81 -12.80 8.36
N GLU A 11 6.88 -12.11 7.97
CA GLU A 11 6.83 -10.85 7.28
C GLU A 11 6.39 -11.05 5.83
N PRO A 12 5.29 -10.42 5.38
CA PRO A 12 4.91 -10.51 3.98
C PRO A 12 6.03 -9.90 3.13
N GLU A 13 6.59 -10.66 2.19
CA GLU A 13 7.64 -10.23 1.25
C GLU A 13 7.20 -9.09 0.30
N GLY A 14 6.02 -8.51 0.55
CA GLY A 14 5.30 -7.65 -0.38
C GLY A 14 4.66 -8.51 -1.47
N THR A 15 3.44 -8.15 -1.85
CA THR A 15 2.78 -8.72 -3.02
C THR A 15 3.07 -7.84 -4.23
N LYS A 16 3.19 -8.42 -5.42
CA LYS A 16 3.32 -7.62 -6.67
C LYS A 16 2.09 -6.75 -6.94
N HIS A 17 0.94 -7.14 -6.38
CA HIS A 17 -0.33 -6.46 -6.53
C HIS A 17 -0.86 -6.02 -5.17
N ILE A 18 -1.43 -4.83 -5.11
CA ILE A 18 -2.14 -4.36 -3.92
C ILE A 18 -3.46 -5.11 -3.75
N HIS A 19 -3.82 -5.45 -2.52
CA HIS A 19 -5.13 -6.03 -2.24
C HIS A 19 -6.20 -4.93 -2.31
N PHE A 20 -7.26 -5.15 -3.07
CA PHE A 20 -8.29 -4.13 -3.35
C PHE A 20 -8.86 -3.46 -2.08
N GLN A 21 -9.19 -4.25 -1.04
CA GLN A 21 -9.73 -3.71 0.22
C GLN A 21 -8.73 -2.88 1.04
N LEU A 22 -7.44 -2.97 0.70
CA LEU A 22 -6.34 -2.26 1.35
C LEU A 22 -5.84 -1.10 0.49
N ALA A 23 -6.28 -0.95 -0.77
CA ALA A 23 -5.84 0.11 -1.67
C ALA A 23 -6.15 1.51 -1.11
N GLY A 24 -7.42 1.78 -0.76
CA GLY A 24 -7.81 3.06 -0.15
C GLY A 24 -7.10 3.36 1.17
N PRO A 25 -7.09 2.42 2.16
CA PRO A 25 -6.34 2.61 3.40
C PRO A 25 -4.84 2.87 3.18
N PHE A 26 -4.22 2.15 2.25
CA PHE A 26 -2.80 2.34 1.92
C PHE A 26 -2.55 3.70 1.29
N GLU A 27 -3.41 4.17 0.38
CA GLU A 27 -3.34 5.52 -0.17
C GLU A 27 -3.42 6.58 0.94
N THR A 28 -4.43 6.52 1.81
CA THR A 28 -4.54 7.45 2.95
C THR A 28 -3.29 7.41 3.83
N TRP A 29 -2.75 6.22 4.07
CA TRP A 29 -1.52 6.06 4.86
C TRP A 29 -0.30 6.70 4.19
N LEU A 30 -0.17 6.62 2.86
CA LEU A 30 0.87 7.31 2.11
C LEU A 30 0.72 8.83 2.19
N LEU A 31 -0.51 9.34 2.02
CA LEU A 31 -0.79 10.77 2.10
C LEU A 31 -0.49 11.33 3.49
N ASN A 32 -0.91 10.63 4.55
CA ASN A 32 -0.56 10.97 5.93
C ASN A 32 0.96 10.91 6.20
N GLY A 33 1.66 10.04 5.48
CA GLY A 33 3.13 9.96 5.49
C GLY A 33 3.84 11.07 4.71
N GLY A 34 3.11 12.03 4.14
CA GLY A 34 3.66 13.17 3.42
C GLY A 34 3.90 12.95 1.93
N TYR A 35 3.44 11.83 1.36
CA TYR A 35 3.47 11.64 -0.08
C TYR A 35 2.41 12.49 -0.77
N GLN A 36 2.76 13.01 -1.94
CA GLN A 36 1.84 13.67 -2.86
C GLN A 36 1.39 12.67 -3.93
N THR A 37 0.09 12.64 -4.22
CA THR A 37 -0.50 11.77 -5.26
C THR A 37 -0.72 12.52 -6.57
N LYS A 38 -0.47 11.83 -7.69
CA LYS A 38 -0.78 12.30 -9.04
C LYS A 38 -1.31 11.15 -9.87
N PHE A 39 -2.52 11.29 -10.38
CA PHE A 39 -3.07 10.35 -11.37
C PHE A 39 -2.51 10.66 -12.76
N ILE A 40 -1.89 9.65 -13.37
CA ILE A 40 -1.41 9.70 -14.73
C ILE A 40 -2.55 9.20 -15.63
N ARG A 41 -3.08 10.06 -16.51
CA ARG A 41 -4.28 9.72 -17.30
C ARG A 41 -4.01 8.82 -18.50
N HIS A 42 -2.82 8.94 -19.11
CA HIS A 42 -2.48 8.23 -20.35
C HIS A 42 -2.00 6.78 -20.10
N VAL A 43 -1.55 6.49 -18.88
CA VAL A 43 -1.30 5.14 -18.38
C VAL A 43 -2.11 5.07 -17.10
N PRO A 44 -3.14 4.23 -16.97
CA PRO A 44 -3.97 4.17 -15.76
C PRO A 44 -3.06 3.81 -14.58
N CYS A 45 -2.55 4.82 -13.88
CA CYS A 45 -1.49 4.68 -12.90
C CYS A 45 -1.55 5.85 -11.93
N VAL A 46 -1.50 5.54 -10.65
CA VAL A 46 -1.36 6.51 -9.57
C VAL A 46 0.10 6.55 -9.17
N ARG A 47 0.68 7.74 -9.22
CA ARG A 47 2.05 8.01 -8.80
C ARG A 47 2.06 8.75 -7.48
N TYR A 48 2.84 8.26 -6.53
CA TYR A 48 3.09 8.91 -5.25
C TYR A 48 4.54 9.36 -5.17
N SER A 49 4.76 10.61 -4.80
CA SER A 49 6.10 11.21 -4.73
C SER A 49 6.31 11.99 -3.45
N MET A 50 7.54 11.96 -2.95
CA MET A 50 7.98 12.74 -1.80
C MET A 50 9.45 13.13 -2.04
N PRO A 51 9.88 14.35 -1.67
CA PRO A 51 11.28 14.75 -1.81
C PRO A 51 12.24 13.73 -1.18
N ASN A 52 13.32 13.40 -1.89
CA ASN A 52 14.35 12.45 -1.46
C ASN A 52 13.85 11.02 -1.19
N LYS A 53 12.71 10.61 -1.77
CA LYS A 53 12.19 9.24 -1.71
C LYS A 53 11.97 8.70 -3.11
N GLU A 54 12.08 7.37 -3.24
CA GLU A 54 11.70 6.67 -4.46
C GLU A 54 10.23 6.94 -4.79
N THR A 55 9.93 7.11 -6.07
CA THR A 55 8.57 7.28 -6.56
C THR A 55 7.83 5.95 -6.51
N LEU A 56 6.63 5.96 -5.93
CA LEU A 56 5.77 4.80 -5.83
C LEU A 56 4.74 4.84 -6.94
N GLU A 57 4.51 3.70 -7.59
CA GLU A 57 3.53 3.61 -8.68
C GLU A 57 2.65 2.39 -8.50
N ILE A 58 1.36 2.59 -8.73
CA ILE A 58 0.33 1.55 -8.74
C ILE A 58 -0.47 1.72 -10.03
N ASP A 59 -0.44 0.72 -10.91
CA ASP A 59 -1.23 0.76 -12.14
C ASP A 59 -2.72 0.41 -11.90
N GLY A 60 -3.54 0.52 -12.94
CA GLY A 60 -4.98 0.29 -12.90
C GLY A 60 -5.37 -1.16 -12.63
N THR A 61 -4.42 -2.09 -12.69
CA THR A 61 -4.60 -3.50 -12.29
C THR A 61 -4.19 -3.74 -10.83
N GLY A 62 -3.64 -2.71 -10.17
CA GLY A 62 -3.11 -2.78 -8.82
C GLY A 62 -1.66 -3.24 -8.74
N LYS A 63 -0.95 -3.39 -9.87
CA LYS A 63 0.46 -3.79 -9.87
C LYS A 63 1.34 -2.66 -9.36
N MET A 64 2.24 -2.99 -8.45
CA MET A 64 3.14 -2.04 -7.78
C MET A 64 4.56 -2.12 -8.34
N ASN A 65 5.22 -0.97 -8.50
CA ASN A 65 6.67 -0.96 -8.73
C ASN A 65 7.45 -1.42 -7.48
N ALA A 66 8.76 -1.67 -7.60
CA ALA A 66 9.56 -2.23 -6.50
C ALA A 66 9.56 -1.34 -5.23
N ALA A 67 9.60 -0.02 -5.40
CA ALA A 67 9.53 0.93 -4.29
C ALA A 67 8.16 0.88 -3.58
N ALA A 68 7.06 0.83 -4.35
CA ALA A 68 5.70 0.67 -3.83
C ALA A 68 5.54 -0.65 -3.06
N GLN A 69 6.10 -1.76 -3.57
CA GLN A 69 6.06 -3.06 -2.87
C GLN A 69 6.74 -3.00 -1.50
N LYS A 70 7.95 -2.42 -1.42
CA LYS A 70 8.66 -2.23 -0.15
C LYS A 70 7.83 -1.39 0.82
N ARG A 71 7.22 -0.31 0.32
CA ARG A 71 6.41 0.59 1.15
C ARG A 71 5.11 -0.07 1.62
N TYR A 72 4.49 -0.89 0.76
CA TYR A 72 3.32 -1.67 1.09
C TYR A 72 3.62 -2.74 2.15
N ALA A 73 4.78 -3.40 2.08
CA ALA A 73 5.21 -4.33 3.12
C ALA A 73 5.31 -3.65 4.51
N ILE A 74 5.82 -2.42 4.58
CA ILE A 74 5.86 -1.63 5.83
C ILE A 74 4.44 -1.36 6.35
N PHE A 75 3.54 -0.94 5.46
CA PHE A 75 2.12 -0.75 5.81
C PHE A 75 1.48 -2.04 6.34
N LEU A 76 1.71 -3.18 5.69
CA LEU A 76 1.19 -4.47 6.11
C LEU A 76 1.73 -4.88 7.49
N LYS A 77 3.03 -4.67 7.76
CA LYS A 77 3.61 -4.91 9.09
C LYS A 77 2.94 -4.05 10.16
N GLN A 78 2.69 -2.77 9.87
CA GLN A 78 1.97 -1.91 10.80
C GLN A 78 0.53 -2.38 11.02
N TYR A 79 -0.16 -2.81 9.96
CA TYR A 79 -1.49 -3.39 10.04
C TYR A 79 -1.53 -4.67 10.88
N LEU A 80 -0.57 -5.57 10.70
CA LEU A 80 -0.48 -6.79 11.52
C LEU A 80 -0.21 -6.50 13.00
N LYS A 81 0.53 -5.42 13.30
CA LYS A 81 0.82 -4.98 14.68
C LYS A 81 -0.38 -4.31 15.35
N VAL A 82 -1.09 -3.43 14.65
CA VAL A 82 -2.18 -2.61 15.22
C VAL A 82 -3.54 -3.29 15.07
N GLY A 83 -3.73 -4.08 14.00
CA GLY A 83 -4.97 -4.76 13.67
C GLY A 83 -5.96 -3.87 12.92
N LYS A 84 -7.23 -4.29 12.95
CA LYS A 84 -8.35 -3.72 12.17
C LYS A 84 -8.59 -2.23 12.44
N SER A 85 -8.32 -1.77 13.67
CA SER A 85 -8.50 -0.37 14.06
C SER A 85 -7.67 0.61 13.22
N LEU A 86 -6.49 0.20 12.73
CA LEU A 86 -5.70 1.00 11.80
C LEU A 86 -6.46 1.26 10.50
N ILE A 87 -7.05 0.22 9.92
CA ILE A 87 -7.78 0.30 8.65
C ILE A 87 -9.04 1.14 8.82
N GLU A 88 -9.77 0.97 9.92
CA GLU A 88 -10.95 1.76 10.25
C GLU A 88 -10.61 3.25 10.37
N SER A 89 -9.53 3.57 11.08
CA SER A 89 -9.04 4.95 11.21
C SER A 89 -8.64 5.56 9.87
N LEU A 90 -7.90 4.82 9.03
CA LEU A 90 -7.49 5.29 7.70
C LEU A 90 -8.68 5.49 6.75
N ARG A 91 -9.71 4.64 6.86
CA ARG A 91 -10.95 4.80 6.10
C ARG A 91 -11.76 6.01 6.55
N ALA A 92 -11.80 6.29 7.85
CA ALA A 92 -12.49 7.47 8.39
C ALA A 92 -11.82 8.78 7.96
N GLN A 93 -10.51 8.76 7.71
CA GLN A 93 -9.71 9.89 7.24
C GLN A 93 -9.76 10.09 5.71
N ALA A 94 -10.11 9.04 4.96
CA ALA A 94 -10.19 9.16 3.51
C ALA A 94 -11.18 10.28 3.15
N PRO A 95 -10.79 11.26 2.32
CA PRO A 95 -11.75 12.23 1.81
C PRO A 95 -12.89 11.45 1.15
N LYS A 96 -14.15 11.83 1.39
CA LYS A 96 -15.37 11.19 0.84
C LYS A 96 -15.50 11.32 -0.70
N ILE A 97 -14.39 11.28 -1.43
CA ILE A 97 -14.26 11.70 -2.84
C ILE A 97 -13.99 10.51 -3.77
N LEU A 98 -13.44 9.39 -3.29
CA LEU A 98 -13.38 8.16 -4.10
C LEU A 98 -14.67 7.34 -3.93
N LYS A 99 -15.77 7.86 -4.48
CA LYS A 99 -16.87 7.01 -4.93
C LYS A 99 -16.37 6.27 -6.17
N VAL A 100 -15.82 5.08 -5.96
CA VAL A 100 -15.71 4.11 -7.06
C VAL A 100 -17.15 3.78 -7.43
N ALA A 101 -17.55 4.12 -8.65
CA ALA A 101 -18.85 3.72 -9.18
C ALA A 101 -18.94 2.18 -9.10
N ALA A 102 -19.98 1.70 -8.41
CA ALA A 102 -20.36 0.29 -8.39
C ALA A 102 -20.90 -0.14 -9.76
#